data_AF-A0A2T6DQL0-F1
#
_entry.id   AF-A0A2T6DQL0-F1
#
_cell.length_a   1.000
_cell.length_b   1.000
_cell.length_c   1.000
_cell.angle_alpha   90.00
_cell.angle_beta   90.00
_cell.angle_gamma   90.00
#
_symmetry.space_group_name_H-M   'P 1'
#
loop_
_entity.id
_entity.type
_entity.pdbx_description
1 polymer ?
#
loop_
_entity_poly.entity_id
_entity_poly.type
_entity_poly.pdbx_seq_one_letter_code
_entity_poly.pdbx_strand_id
1 'polypeptide(L)'
;MNTPTTIPQMIENHRDSLLADWLQEQATIGSQRLLISDAELRQQCLDFLRLLQEATASGGMKDMNSPQWDRVKELLESVATSRAQQGFSPTEVATFVFSLKKPLFGRLRQDIRDVENLGREIWAGTEMIDRLGLYTAEVYQKARDETISRQQAEMLELSTPVVNLWEGILALPLIGTLDSSRTQVVMETLLQKIVDTGSTVAIIDITGVPTVDTLVAQHLLKTVTAARLMGADCIISGIRPQIAQTIVHLGVELGDVATKASLADAFQLALKRAGLEIRRPAASALAGED
;
A
#
# COMPACT_ATOMS: atom_id res chain seq x y z
N MET A 1 -18.49 -13.12 44.67
CA MET A 1 -17.47 -14.17 44.47
C MET A 1 -17.50 -14.55 43.00
N ASN A 2 -16.37 -14.44 42.31
CA ASN A 2 -16.28 -14.58 40.87
C ASN A 2 -16.09 -16.07 40.53
N THR A 3 -17.17 -16.81 40.29
CA THR A 3 -17.10 -18.23 39.89
C THR A 3 -16.23 -18.36 38.64
N PRO A 4 -15.23 -19.24 38.61
CA PRO A 4 -14.43 -19.48 37.42
C PRO A 4 -15.32 -20.01 36.30
N THR A 5 -15.07 -19.55 35.08
CA THR A 5 -15.84 -19.94 33.89
C THR A 5 -15.67 -21.43 33.57
N THR A 6 -16.72 -22.04 33.03
CA THR A 6 -16.69 -23.44 32.54
C THR A 6 -16.33 -23.56 31.06
N ILE A 7 -16.22 -22.46 30.31
CA ILE A 7 -15.93 -22.45 28.87
C ILE A 7 -14.65 -23.24 28.50
N PRO A 8 -13.50 -23.10 29.20
CA PRO A 8 -12.30 -23.83 28.83
C PRO A 8 -12.49 -25.36 28.85
N GLN A 9 -13.15 -25.86 29.91
CA GLN A 9 -13.45 -27.27 30.07
C GLN A 9 -14.47 -27.76 29.04
N MET A 10 -15.46 -26.93 28.70
CA MET A 10 -16.44 -27.26 27.69
C MET A 10 -15.81 -27.36 26.29
N ILE A 11 -14.92 -26.44 25.92
CA ILE A 11 -14.18 -26.51 24.65
C ILE A 11 -13.31 -27.77 24.60
N GLU A 12 -12.67 -28.13 25.71
CA GLU A 12 -11.88 -29.36 25.82
C GLU A 12 -12.75 -30.61 25.64
N ASN A 13 -13.85 -30.73 26.38
CA ASN A 13 -14.72 -31.91 26.39
C ASN A 13 -15.48 -32.12 25.07
N HIS A 14 -15.83 -31.03 24.38
CA HIS A 14 -16.68 -31.08 23.19
C HIS A 14 -15.97 -30.73 21.88
N ARG A 15 -14.63 -30.67 21.87
CA ARG A 15 -13.81 -30.18 20.74
C ARG A 15 -14.24 -30.72 19.37
N ASP A 16 -14.36 -32.04 19.22
CA ASP A 16 -14.66 -32.66 17.93
C ASP A 16 -16.07 -32.30 17.43
N SER A 17 -17.04 -32.32 18.33
CA SER A 17 -18.42 -31.95 18.02
C SER A 17 -18.59 -30.46 17.78
N LEU A 18 -17.80 -29.61 18.46
CA LEU A 18 -17.78 -28.16 18.26
C LEU A 18 -17.17 -27.83 16.90
N LEU A 19 -16.07 -28.51 16.54
CA LEU A 19 -15.43 -28.38 15.23
C LEU A 19 -16.37 -28.78 14.10
N ALA A 20 -17.06 -29.92 14.22
CA ALA A 20 -18.00 -30.39 13.23
C ALA A 20 -19.14 -29.38 12.99
N ASP A 21 -19.79 -28.93 14.07
CA ASP A 21 -20.87 -27.94 14.00
C ASP A 21 -20.36 -26.59 13.46
N TRP A 22 -19.16 -26.16 13.86
CA TRP A 22 -18.59 -24.90 13.38
C TRP A 22 -18.27 -24.94 11.89
N LEU A 23 -17.70 -26.04 11.38
CA LEU A 23 -17.48 -26.21 9.94
C LEU A 23 -18.79 -26.19 9.15
N GLN A 24 -19.87 -26.75 9.71
CA GLN A 24 -21.19 -26.68 9.09
C GLN A 24 -21.73 -25.23 9.03
N GLU A 25 -21.55 -24.44 10.09
CA GLU A 25 -21.92 -23.01 10.08
C GLU A 25 -21.11 -22.23 9.04
N GLN A 26 -19.79 -22.48 8.94
CA GLN A 26 -18.94 -21.83 7.93
C GLN A 26 -19.38 -22.17 6.50
N ALA A 27 -19.73 -23.43 6.23
CA ALA A 27 -20.23 -23.85 4.92
C ALA A 27 -21.56 -23.19 4.56
N THR A 28 -22.46 -23.05 5.56
CA THR A 28 -23.76 -22.41 5.37
C THR A 28 -23.63 -20.93 5.07
N ILE A 29 -22.70 -20.23 5.73
CA ILE A 29 -22.48 -18.79 5.54
C ILE A 29 -21.63 -18.52 4.29
N GLY A 30 -20.70 -19.42 3.95
CA GLY A 30 -19.77 -19.30 2.82
C GLY A 30 -20.31 -19.71 1.44
N SER A 31 -21.61 -20.00 1.32
CA SER A 31 -22.24 -20.54 0.10
C SER A 31 -22.16 -19.64 -1.15
N GLN A 32 -21.55 -18.46 -1.08
CA GLN A 32 -21.44 -17.53 -2.22
C GLN A 32 -20.03 -17.34 -2.79
N ARG A 33 -18.95 -17.82 -2.14
CA ARG A 33 -17.56 -17.81 -2.69
C ARG A 33 -16.59 -18.56 -1.77
N LEU A 34 -16.33 -19.84 -2.03
CA LEU A 34 -15.25 -20.55 -1.35
C LEU A 34 -13.91 -20.21 -2.02
N LEU A 35 -13.26 -19.15 -1.52
CA LEU A 35 -11.91 -18.76 -1.94
C LEU A 35 -10.80 -19.56 -1.20
N ILE A 36 -11.16 -20.35 -0.18
CA ILE A 36 -10.27 -21.24 0.57
C ILE A 36 -10.68 -22.70 0.41
N SER A 37 -9.72 -23.62 0.56
CA SER A 37 -9.99 -25.05 0.50
C SER A 37 -10.60 -25.58 1.80
N ASP A 38 -11.43 -26.63 1.71
CA ASP A 38 -12.04 -27.28 2.89
C ASP A 38 -11.00 -27.81 3.87
N ALA A 39 -9.87 -28.32 3.36
CA ALA A 39 -8.77 -28.81 4.19
C ALA A 39 -8.11 -27.68 4.98
N GLU A 40 -7.87 -26.53 4.33
CA GLU A 40 -7.30 -25.34 4.97
C GLU A 40 -8.26 -24.77 6.02
N LEU A 41 -9.55 -24.63 5.68
CA LEU A 41 -10.57 -24.17 6.63
C LEU A 41 -10.64 -25.08 7.86
N ARG A 42 -10.66 -26.40 7.65
CA ARG A 42 -10.67 -27.38 8.74
C ARG A 42 -9.45 -27.23 9.64
N GLN A 43 -8.27 -27.06 9.06
CA GLN A 43 -7.04 -26.89 9.82
C GLN A 43 -7.06 -25.58 10.63
N GLN A 44 -7.47 -24.46 10.03
CA GLN A 44 -7.62 -23.17 10.71
C GLN A 44 -8.61 -23.24 11.88
N CYS A 45 -9.76 -23.90 11.69
CA CYS A 45 -10.74 -24.10 12.76
C CYS A 45 -10.17 -24.96 13.90
N LEU A 46 -9.48 -26.07 13.57
CA LEU A 46 -8.86 -26.94 14.57
C LEU A 46 -7.80 -26.19 15.40
N ASP A 47 -6.89 -25.49 14.73
CA ASP A 47 -5.84 -24.72 15.41
C ASP A 47 -6.44 -23.60 16.28
N PHE A 48 -7.47 -22.91 15.78
CA PHE A 48 -8.16 -21.89 16.55
C PHE A 48 -8.79 -22.45 17.83
N LEU A 49 -9.54 -23.56 17.75
CA LEU A 49 -10.16 -24.18 18.93
C LEU A 49 -9.12 -24.65 19.94
N ARG A 50 -7.99 -25.20 19.49
CA ARG A 50 -6.89 -25.59 20.39
C ARG A 50 -6.32 -24.38 21.12
N LEU A 51 -5.92 -23.35 20.38
CA LEU A 51 -5.30 -22.15 20.96
C LEU A 51 -6.28 -21.37 21.85
N LEU A 52 -7.56 -21.33 21.48
CA LEU A 52 -8.60 -20.71 22.29
C LEU A 52 -8.77 -21.44 23.63
N GLN A 53 -8.75 -22.77 23.63
CA GLN A 53 -8.83 -23.55 24.86
C GLN A 53 -7.61 -23.31 25.77
N GLU A 54 -6.41 -23.31 25.21
CA GLU A 54 -5.16 -23.01 25.96
C GLU A 54 -5.18 -21.60 26.57
N ALA A 55 -5.57 -20.59 25.78
CA ALA A 55 -5.62 -19.19 26.19
C ALA A 55 -6.68 -18.97 27.28
N THR A 56 -7.88 -19.54 27.10
CA THR A 56 -8.97 -19.38 28.08
C THR A 56 -8.71 -20.13 29.38
N ALA A 57 -8.02 -21.28 29.33
CA ALA A 57 -7.62 -22.04 30.53
C ALA A 57 -6.53 -21.33 31.35
N SER A 58 -5.57 -20.68 30.69
CA SER A 58 -4.35 -20.16 31.33
C SER A 58 -4.37 -18.65 31.57
N GLY A 59 -4.91 -17.87 30.63
CA GLY A 59 -4.94 -16.40 30.66
C GLY A 59 -6.27 -15.82 31.17
N GLY A 60 -7.31 -16.67 31.26
CA GLY A 60 -8.67 -16.22 31.55
C GLY A 60 -9.27 -15.37 30.43
N MET A 61 -10.55 -15.04 30.54
CA MET A 61 -11.30 -14.34 29.49
C MET A 61 -11.39 -12.82 29.65
N LYS A 62 -10.90 -12.25 30.77
CA LYS A 62 -11.08 -10.82 31.07
C LYS A 62 -10.06 -9.92 30.38
N ASP A 63 -8.81 -10.36 30.30
CA ASP A 63 -7.71 -9.61 29.69
C ASP A 63 -7.08 -10.39 28.53
N MET A 64 -7.50 -10.02 27.32
CA MET A 64 -7.02 -10.61 26.08
C MET A 64 -5.73 -9.95 25.56
N ASN A 65 -5.18 -8.98 26.29
CA ASN A 65 -3.85 -8.41 26.00
C ASN A 65 -2.73 -9.12 26.75
N SER A 66 -3.06 -10.14 27.54
CA SER A 66 -2.09 -10.96 28.22
C SER A 66 -1.37 -11.91 27.24
N PRO A 67 -0.10 -12.30 27.52
CA PRO A 67 0.71 -13.12 26.61
C PRO A 67 0.09 -14.48 26.24
N GLN A 68 -0.84 -14.98 27.05
CA GLN A 68 -1.56 -16.23 26.81
C GLN A 68 -2.45 -16.16 25.57
N TRP A 69 -2.82 -14.95 25.12
CA TRP A 69 -3.63 -14.72 23.93
C TRP A 69 -2.82 -14.47 22.66
N ASP A 70 -1.50 -14.28 22.77
CA ASP A 70 -0.63 -13.91 21.64
C ASP A 70 -0.72 -14.93 20.50
N ARG A 71 -0.72 -16.23 20.82
CA ARG A 71 -0.86 -17.28 19.80
C ARG A 71 -2.21 -17.27 19.08
N VAL A 72 -3.30 -16.95 19.80
CA VAL A 72 -4.63 -16.81 19.18
C VAL A 72 -4.63 -15.61 18.24
N LYS A 73 -4.03 -14.51 18.68
CA LYS A 73 -3.87 -13.28 17.91
C LYS A 73 -3.04 -13.52 16.64
N GLU A 74 -1.85 -14.12 16.77
CA GLU A 74 -0.98 -14.49 15.65
C GLU A 74 -1.70 -15.35 14.59
N LEU A 75 -2.50 -16.34 15.03
CA LEU A 75 -3.31 -17.15 14.11
C LEU A 75 -4.34 -16.27 13.38
N LEU A 76 -5.09 -15.43 14.11
CA LEU A 76 -6.09 -14.54 13.52
C LEU A 76 -5.45 -13.51 12.59
N GLU A 77 -4.25 -13.03 12.89
CA GLU A 77 -3.48 -12.16 12.01
C GLU A 77 -3.12 -12.88 10.71
N SER A 78 -2.53 -14.08 10.80
CA SER A 78 -2.21 -14.88 9.63
C SER A 78 -3.44 -15.15 8.75
N VAL A 79 -4.58 -15.46 9.38
CA VAL A 79 -5.85 -15.71 8.69
C VAL A 79 -6.36 -14.43 8.02
N ALA A 80 -6.38 -13.30 8.71
CA ALA A 80 -6.85 -12.02 8.19
C ALA A 80 -5.99 -11.54 7.01
N THR A 81 -4.66 -11.62 7.13
CA THR A 81 -3.71 -11.23 6.07
C THR A 81 -3.85 -12.11 4.84
N SER A 82 -3.92 -13.44 5.02
CA SER A 82 -4.12 -14.38 3.89
C SER A 82 -5.42 -14.10 3.15
N ARG A 83 -6.53 -13.92 3.89
CA ARG A 83 -7.85 -13.61 3.30
C ARG A 83 -7.89 -12.22 2.64
N ALA A 84 -7.16 -11.23 3.17
CA ALA A 84 -7.01 -9.92 2.52
C ALA A 84 -6.33 -10.04 1.14
N GLN A 85 -5.28 -10.86 1.01
CA GLN A 85 -4.64 -11.09 -0.28
C GLN A 85 -5.55 -11.82 -1.27
N GLN A 86 -6.40 -12.71 -0.78
CA GLN A 86 -7.34 -13.51 -1.60
C GLN A 86 -8.63 -12.75 -1.98
N GLY A 87 -8.84 -11.52 -1.49
CA GLY A 87 -9.98 -10.70 -1.90
C GLY A 87 -11.26 -10.85 -1.06
N PHE A 88 -11.18 -11.47 0.12
CA PHE A 88 -12.29 -11.49 1.06
C PHE A 88 -12.63 -10.07 1.54
N SER A 89 -13.86 -9.87 2.00
CA SER A 89 -14.33 -8.66 2.69
C SER A 89 -14.05 -8.73 4.20
N PRO A 90 -13.99 -7.57 4.90
CA PRO A 90 -13.87 -7.55 6.37
C PRO A 90 -14.97 -8.36 7.06
N THR A 91 -16.19 -8.30 6.54
CA THR A 91 -17.35 -9.03 7.09
C THR A 91 -17.16 -10.54 7.00
N GLU A 92 -16.66 -11.05 5.88
CA GLU A 92 -16.41 -12.49 5.72
C GLU A 92 -15.28 -12.96 6.64
N VAL A 93 -14.25 -12.13 6.83
CA VAL A 93 -13.14 -12.47 7.74
C VAL A 93 -13.61 -12.47 9.19
N ALA A 94 -14.42 -11.50 9.63
CA ALA A 94 -14.93 -11.46 11.00
C ALA A 94 -15.97 -12.58 11.26
N THR A 95 -16.76 -12.92 10.24
CA THR A 95 -17.71 -14.04 10.26
C THR A 95 -17.05 -15.37 10.63
N PHE A 96 -15.78 -15.57 10.26
CA PHE A 96 -15.04 -16.75 10.67
C PHE A 96 -15.09 -16.94 12.18
N VAL A 97 -14.82 -15.89 12.96
CA VAL A 97 -14.85 -15.93 14.42
C VAL A 97 -16.28 -15.92 14.95
N PHE A 98 -17.16 -15.06 14.41
CA PHE A 98 -18.52 -14.90 14.91
C PHE A 98 -19.40 -16.15 14.75
N SER A 99 -19.17 -16.95 13.70
CA SER A 99 -19.94 -18.17 13.48
C SER A 99 -19.73 -19.23 14.57
N LEU A 100 -18.67 -19.13 15.37
CA LEU A 100 -18.44 -20.01 16.52
C LEU A 100 -19.49 -19.83 17.64
N LYS A 101 -20.18 -18.67 17.70
CA LYS A 101 -21.17 -18.39 18.76
C LYS A 101 -22.25 -19.47 18.83
N LYS A 102 -22.80 -19.87 17.69
CA LYS A 102 -23.94 -20.80 17.64
C LYS A 102 -23.58 -22.21 18.13
N PRO A 103 -22.50 -22.86 17.66
CA PRO A 103 -22.01 -24.11 18.23
C PRO A 103 -21.66 -24.00 19.71
N LEU A 104 -20.95 -22.93 20.12
CA LEU A 104 -20.54 -22.72 21.50
C LEU A 104 -21.76 -22.63 22.44
N PHE A 105 -22.75 -21.82 22.08
CA PHE A 105 -23.97 -21.65 22.89
C PHE A 105 -24.83 -22.92 22.88
N GLY A 106 -24.82 -23.66 21.77
CA GLY A 106 -25.43 -24.97 21.67
C GLY A 106 -24.93 -25.92 22.76
N ARG A 107 -23.61 -25.96 22.97
CA ARG A 107 -22.95 -26.79 24.01
C ARG A 107 -23.19 -26.25 25.42
N LEU A 108 -23.03 -24.94 25.65
CA LEU A 108 -23.32 -24.34 26.97
C LEU A 108 -24.74 -24.65 27.46
N ARG A 109 -25.74 -24.60 26.57
CA ARG A 109 -27.12 -24.94 26.91
C ARG A 109 -27.34 -26.43 27.19
N GLN A 110 -26.52 -27.31 26.64
CA GLN A 110 -26.58 -28.76 26.91
C GLN A 110 -26.01 -29.09 28.29
N ASP A 111 -24.89 -28.45 28.66
CA ASP A 111 -24.13 -28.77 29.87
C ASP A 111 -24.64 -28.03 31.11
N ILE A 112 -25.20 -26.83 30.94
CA ILE A 112 -25.59 -25.96 32.05
C ILE A 112 -27.11 -25.92 32.17
N ARG A 113 -27.63 -26.45 33.27
CA ARG A 113 -29.07 -26.44 33.60
C ARG A 113 -29.51 -25.20 34.37
N ASP A 114 -28.60 -24.61 35.16
CA ASP A 114 -28.89 -23.41 35.93
C ASP A 114 -28.96 -22.19 35.02
N VAL A 115 -30.10 -21.50 35.02
CA VAL A 115 -30.38 -20.40 34.07
C VAL A 115 -29.48 -19.19 34.34
N GLU A 116 -29.20 -18.90 35.60
CA GLU A 116 -28.33 -17.77 35.98
C GLU A 116 -26.88 -18.03 35.56
N ASN A 117 -26.37 -19.23 35.80
CA ASN A 117 -25.04 -19.64 35.35
C ASN A 117 -24.95 -19.70 33.82
N LEU A 118 -25.99 -20.23 33.14
CA LEU A 118 -26.04 -20.26 31.68
C LEU A 118 -25.96 -18.85 31.08
N GLY A 119 -26.73 -17.90 31.63
CA GLY A 119 -26.69 -16.51 31.18
C GLY A 119 -25.30 -15.88 31.33
N ARG A 120 -24.61 -16.18 32.43
CA ARG A 120 -23.24 -15.71 32.71
C ARG A 120 -22.21 -16.29 31.73
N GLU A 121 -22.26 -17.58 31.46
CA GLU A 121 -21.34 -18.23 30.51
C GLU A 121 -21.62 -17.79 29.06
N ILE A 122 -22.88 -17.63 28.67
CA ILE A 122 -23.24 -17.07 27.37
C ILE A 122 -22.69 -15.64 27.23
N TRP A 123 -22.84 -14.81 28.27
CA TRP A 123 -22.30 -13.45 28.25
C TRP A 123 -20.78 -13.43 28.11
N ALA A 124 -20.07 -14.23 28.93
CA ALA A 124 -18.62 -14.32 28.87
C ALA A 124 -18.12 -14.84 27.51
N GLY A 125 -18.76 -15.87 26.96
CA GLY A 125 -18.46 -16.37 25.61
C GLY A 125 -18.76 -15.34 24.51
N THR A 126 -19.83 -14.55 24.66
CA THR A 126 -20.19 -13.47 23.75
C THR A 126 -19.11 -12.40 23.74
N GLU A 127 -18.73 -11.87 24.90
CA GLU A 127 -17.69 -10.84 25.03
C GLU A 127 -16.36 -11.30 24.45
N MET A 128 -15.96 -12.55 24.71
CA MET A 128 -14.74 -13.14 24.19
C MET A 128 -14.75 -13.22 22.66
N ILE A 129 -15.81 -13.81 22.08
CA ILE A 129 -15.92 -13.95 20.63
C ILE A 129 -16.02 -12.58 19.96
N ASP A 130 -16.72 -11.62 20.56
CA ASP A 130 -16.85 -10.28 20.01
C ASP A 130 -15.53 -9.53 19.96
N ARG A 131 -14.73 -9.62 21.02
CA ARG A 131 -13.38 -9.05 21.02
C ARG A 131 -12.48 -9.70 19.97
N LEU A 132 -12.51 -11.03 19.83
CA LEU A 132 -11.73 -11.72 18.79
C LEU A 132 -12.20 -11.36 17.37
N GLY A 133 -13.51 -11.27 17.16
CA GLY A 133 -14.09 -10.90 15.86
C GLY A 133 -13.73 -9.48 15.46
N LEU A 134 -13.83 -8.52 16.38
CA LEU A 134 -13.41 -7.14 16.17
C LEU A 134 -11.91 -7.04 15.92
N TYR A 135 -11.08 -7.69 16.73
CA TYR A 135 -9.64 -7.74 16.52
C TYR A 135 -9.27 -8.27 15.13
N THR A 136 -9.92 -9.35 14.68
CA THR A 136 -9.67 -9.92 13.34
C THR A 136 -10.05 -8.93 12.23
N ALA A 137 -11.15 -8.18 12.41
CA ALA A 137 -11.57 -7.14 11.47
C ALA A 137 -10.59 -5.95 11.44
N GLU A 138 -10.09 -5.51 12.60
CA GLU A 138 -9.09 -4.45 12.72
C GLU A 138 -7.78 -4.84 12.04
N VAL A 139 -7.29 -6.07 12.26
CA VAL A 139 -6.09 -6.56 11.59
C VAL A 139 -6.28 -6.61 10.07
N TYR A 140 -7.43 -7.10 9.60
CA TYR A 140 -7.73 -7.12 8.18
C TYR A 140 -7.65 -5.72 7.57
N GLN A 141 -8.24 -4.71 8.24
CA GLN A 141 -8.20 -3.32 7.76
C GLN A 141 -6.77 -2.80 7.73
N LYS A 142 -6.00 -3.01 8.80
CA LYS A 142 -4.60 -2.61 8.84
C LYS A 142 -3.77 -3.24 7.71
N ALA A 143 -3.94 -4.54 7.46
CA ALA A 143 -3.24 -5.23 6.38
C ALA A 143 -3.61 -4.70 4.98
N ARG A 144 -4.86 -4.28 4.79
CA ARG A 144 -5.31 -3.62 3.55
C ARG A 144 -4.72 -2.23 3.39
N ASP A 145 -4.76 -1.42 4.44
CA ASP A 145 -4.21 -0.06 4.42
C ASP A 145 -2.71 -0.08 4.13
N GLU A 146 -1.95 -0.98 4.77
CA GLU A 146 -0.52 -1.17 4.50
C GLU A 146 -0.25 -1.57 3.05
N THR A 147 -1.11 -2.42 2.47
CA THR A 147 -1.00 -2.82 1.06
C THR A 147 -1.28 -1.64 0.13
N ILE A 148 -2.32 -0.84 0.41
CA ILE A 148 -2.66 0.35 -0.37
C ILE A 148 -1.52 1.37 -0.29
N SER A 149 -1.00 1.65 0.90
CA SER A 149 0.11 2.60 1.08
C SER A 149 1.37 2.14 0.35
N ARG A 150 1.70 0.84 0.41
CA ARG A 150 2.84 0.28 -0.35
C ARG A 150 2.63 0.41 -1.86
N GLN A 151 1.45 0.07 -2.37
CA GLN A 151 1.12 0.22 -3.80
C GLN A 151 1.18 1.68 -4.26
N GLN A 152 0.74 2.62 -3.41
CA GLN A 152 0.86 4.06 -3.70
C GLN A 152 2.32 4.50 -3.73
N ALA A 153 3.16 4.03 -2.79
CA ALA A 153 4.59 4.33 -2.77
C ALA A 153 5.31 3.77 -4.02
N GLU A 154 5.04 2.50 -4.38
CA GLU A 154 5.58 1.89 -5.61
C GLU A 154 5.13 2.66 -6.87
N MET A 155 3.87 3.09 -6.92
CA MET A 155 3.36 3.91 -8.02
C MET A 155 4.07 5.27 -8.10
N LEU A 156 4.42 5.88 -6.95
CA LEU A 156 5.19 7.12 -6.90
C LEU A 156 6.63 6.92 -7.37
N GLU A 157 7.32 5.87 -6.93
CA GLU A 157 8.68 5.54 -7.37
C GLU A 157 8.76 5.29 -8.88
N LEU A 158 7.76 4.65 -9.46
CA LEU A 158 7.67 4.39 -10.91
C LEU A 158 7.26 5.63 -11.73
N SER A 159 6.80 6.73 -11.10
CA SER A 159 6.08 7.81 -11.80
C SER A 159 6.95 8.91 -12.44
N THR A 160 8.26 8.91 -12.26
CA THR A 160 9.17 9.93 -12.82
C THR A 160 10.61 9.40 -13.00
N PRO A 161 10.87 8.51 -13.97
CA PRO A 161 12.22 8.03 -14.22
C PRO A 161 13.10 9.17 -14.75
N VAL A 162 14.29 9.36 -14.17
CA VAL A 162 15.35 10.18 -14.78
C VAL A 162 16.00 9.35 -15.88
N VAL A 163 15.92 9.83 -17.12
CA VAL A 163 16.36 9.11 -18.32
C VAL A 163 17.66 9.72 -18.86
N ASN A 164 18.63 8.89 -19.23
CA ASN A 164 19.83 9.33 -19.95
C ASN A 164 19.45 9.55 -21.42
N LEU A 165 19.42 10.79 -21.90
CA LEU A 165 19.17 11.09 -23.32
C LEU A 165 20.42 10.96 -24.17
N TRP A 166 21.57 11.31 -23.59
CA TRP A 166 22.87 11.22 -24.23
C TRP A 166 23.97 11.17 -23.16
N GLU A 167 25.21 10.90 -23.57
CA GLU A 167 26.36 11.06 -22.69
C GLU A 167 26.43 12.51 -22.17
N GLY A 168 26.38 12.66 -20.85
CA GLY A 168 26.36 13.96 -20.18
C GLY A 168 25.01 14.68 -20.12
N ILE A 169 23.92 14.11 -20.68
CA ILE A 169 22.61 14.76 -20.77
C ILE A 169 21.50 13.87 -20.17
N LEU A 170 20.86 14.39 -19.11
CA LEU A 170 19.70 13.76 -18.46
C LEU A 170 18.39 14.43 -18.86
N ALA A 171 17.29 13.67 -18.81
CA ALA A 171 15.93 14.19 -18.87
C ALA A 171 15.10 13.70 -17.69
N LEU A 172 14.33 14.63 -17.13
CA LEU A 172 13.37 14.40 -16.06
C LEU A 172 11.98 14.79 -16.57
N PRO A 173 11.19 13.84 -17.10
CA PRO A 173 9.81 14.10 -17.50
C PRO A 173 8.88 14.16 -16.28
N LEU A 174 8.11 15.25 -16.18
CA LEU A 174 7.10 15.46 -15.15
C LEU A 174 5.71 15.28 -15.76
N ILE A 175 4.95 14.32 -15.24
CA ILE A 175 3.63 13.95 -15.75
C ILE A 175 2.59 14.05 -14.63
N GLY A 176 1.44 14.65 -14.88
CA GLY A 176 0.33 14.73 -13.92
C GLY A 176 0.50 15.86 -12.90
N THR A 177 -0.15 15.72 -11.75
CA THR A 177 -0.09 16.73 -10.68
C THR A 177 1.22 16.60 -9.90
N LEU A 178 1.84 17.74 -9.63
CA LEU A 178 3.04 17.83 -8.79
C LEU A 178 2.59 18.21 -7.38
N ASP A 179 2.73 17.30 -6.43
CA ASP A 179 2.60 17.59 -5.00
C ASP A 179 3.99 17.71 -4.35
N SER A 180 4.04 18.17 -3.09
CA SER A 180 5.29 18.40 -2.37
C SER A 180 6.12 17.11 -2.20
N SER A 181 5.46 15.99 -1.86
CA SER A 181 6.13 14.71 -1.60
C SER A 181 6.78 14.17 -2.87
N ARG A 182 6.03 14.14 -3.98
CA ARG A 182 6.52 13.65 -5.27
C ARG A 182 7.63 14.53 -5.82
N THR A 183 7.52 15.85 -5.67
CA THR A 183 8.55 16.76 -6.19
C THR A 183 9.87 16.62 -5.43
N GLN A 184 9.83 16.28 -4.14
CA GLN A 184 11.02 15.97 -3.36
C GLN A 184 11.71 14.69 -3.86
N VAL A 185 10.97 13.59 -4.04
CA VAL A 185 11.50 12.32 -4.55
C VAL A 185 12.13 12.51 -5.95
N VAL A 186 11.46 13.26 -6.81
CA VAL A 186 11.94 13.65 -8.14
C VAL A 186 13.28 14.39 -8.07
N MET A 187 13.38 15.37 -7.18
CA MET A 187 14.60 16.16 -7.00
C MET A 187 15.74 15.27 -6.50
N GLU A 188 15.52 14.48 -5.46
CA GLU A 188 16.53 13.56 -4.91
C GLU A 188 17.04 12.57 -5.97
N THR A 189 16.13 11.99 -6.74
CA THR A 189 16.47 11.07 -7.84
C THR A 189 17.30 11.75 -8.92
N LEU A 190 16.95 12.98 -9.32
CA LEU A 190 17.71 13.75 -10.30
C LEU A 190 19.12 14.05 -9.80
N LEU A 191 19.25 14.54 -8.56
CA LEU A 191 20.55 14.90 -7.98
C LEU A 191 21.46 13.68 -7.85
N GLN A 192 20.91 12.55 -7.39
CA GLN A 192 21.65 11.29 -7.32
C GLN A 192 22.12 10.88 -8.72
N LYS A 193 21.24 10.96 -9.73
CA LYS A 193 21.59 10.57 -11.09
C LYS A 193 22.69 11.45 -11.69
N ILE A 194 22.64 12.77 -11.46
CA ILE A 194 23.68 13.71 -11.89
C ILE A 194 25.06 13.27 -11.37
N VAL A 195 25.15 12.88 -10.10
CA VAL A 195 26.40 12.41 -9.49
C VAL A 195 26.83 11.09 -10.11
N ASP A 196 25.92 10.12 -10.20
CA ASP A 196 26.23 8.78 -10.70
C ASP A 196 26.72 8.79 -12.16
N THR A 197 26.16 9.68 -13.00
CA THR A 197 26.47 9.75 -14.43
C THR A 197 27.45 10.87 -14.79
N GLY A 198 27.81 11.74 -13.85
CA GLY A 198 28.64 12.92 -14.12
C GLY A 198 28.00 13.88 -15.14
N SER A 199 26.67 13.92 -15.24
CA SER A 199 25.98 14.68 -16.28
C SER A 199 26.05 16.18 -16.03
N THR A 200 26.41 16.93 -17.06
CA THR A 200 26.57 18.40 -17.00
C THR A 200 25.32 19.15 -17.45
N VAL A 201 24.34 18.46 -18.04
CA VAL A 201 23.06 19.06 -18.46
C VAL A 201 21.89 18.20 -18.02
N ALA A 202 20.88 18.85 -17.43
CA ALA A 202 19.61 18.22 -17.06
C ALA A 202 18.43 18.95 -17.72
N ILE A 203 17.57 18.22 -18.42
CA ILE A 203 16.35 18.74 -19.04
C ILE A 203 15.16 18.37 -18.18
N ILE A 204 14.43 19.36 -17.66
CA ILE A 204 13.21 19.15 -16.88
C ILE A 204 12.02 19.38 -17.81
N ASP A 205 11.32 18.31 -18.18
CA ASP A 205 10.21 18.38 -19.12
C ASP A 205 8.87 18.46 -18.40
N ILE A 206 8.24 19.63 -18.45
CA ILE A 206 6.93 19.88 -17.84
C ILE A 206 5.77 19.72 -18.84
N THR A 207 6.01 19.11 -20.01
CA THR A 207 4.99 18.94 -21.05
C THR A 207 3.74 18.19 -20.55
N GLY A 208 3.91 17.28 -19.57
CA GLY A 208 2.84 16.49 -18.95
C GLY A 208 2.19 17.12 -17.71
N VAL A 209 2.57 18.34 -17.33
CA VAL A 209 2.01 19.07 -16.18
C VAL A 209 0.88 19.99 -16.66
N PRO A 210 -0.39 19.78 -16.27
CA PRO A 210 -1.53 20.50 -16.84
C PRO A 210 -1.61 21.97 -16.37
N THR A 211 -1.19 22.25 -15.15
CA THR A 211 -1.24 23.58 -14.53
C THR A 211 -0.03 23.80 -13.65
N VAL A 212 0.55 25.00 -13.71
CA VAL A 212 1.64 25.42 -12.83
C VAL A 212 1.09 26.43 -11.83
N ASP A 213 1.16 26.13 -10.55
CA ASP A 213 0.84 27.07 -9.48
C ASP A 213 2.13 27.59 -8.81
N THR A 214 2.00 28.43 -7.79
CA THR A 214 3.14 28.99 -7.05
C THR A 214 4.01 27.89 -6.42
N LEU A 215 3.39 26.82 -5.91
CA LEU A 215 4.11 25.76 -5.20
C LEU A 215 4.96 24.94 -6.18
N VAL A 216 4.37 24.53 -7.30
CA VAL A 216 5.06 23.83 -8.38
C VAL A 216 6.22 24.65 -8.92
N ALA A 217 5.99 25.94 -9.19
CA ALA A 217 7.03 26.84 -9.68
C ALA A 217 8.21 26.96 -8.69
N GLN A 218 7.92 27.09 -7.39
CA GLN A 218 8.95 27.12 -6.34
C GLN A 218 9.74 25.81 -6.26
N HIS A 219 9.07 24.66 -6.35
CA HIS A 219 9.77 23.38 -6.33
C HIS A 219 10.64 23.18 -7.57
N LEU A 220 10.19 23.56 -8.77
CA LEU A 220 11.01 23.52 -9.98
C LEU A 220 12.28 24.36 -9.81
N LEU A 221 12.16 25.57 -9.27
CA LEU A 221 13.31 26.44 -9.03
C LEU A 221 14.29 25.87 -8.00
N LYS A 222 13.79 25.24 -6.93
CA LYS A 222 14.63 24.54 -5.95
C LYS A 222 15.40 23.41 -6.62
N THR A 223 14.74 22.59 -7.43
CA THR A 223 15.36 21.50 -8.18
C THR A 223 16.45 22.02 -9.12
N VAL A 224 16.16 23.09 -9.88
CA VAL A 224 17.16 23.70 -10.78
C VAL A 224 18.36 24.25 -10.02
N THR A 225 18.12 24.94 -8.91
CA THR A 225 19.19 25.50 -8.08
C THR A 225 20.06 24.39 -7.49
N ALA A 226 19.44 23.33 -6.97
CA ALA A 226 20.15 22.18 -6.42
C ALA A 226 20.99 21.45 -7.50
N ALA A 227 20.42 21.22 -8.69
CA ALA A 227 21.15 20.59 -9.80
C ALA A 227 22.35 21.44 -10.26
N ARG A 228 22.20 22.77 -10.29
CA ARG A 228 23.30 23.69 -10.61
C ARG A 228 24.41 23.64 -9.55
N LEU A 229 24.08 23.51 -8.27
CA LEU A 229 25.07 23.30 -7.20
C LEU A 229 25.83 21.97 -7.36
N MET A 230 25.21 20.96 -7.96
CA MET A 230 25.85 19.69 -8.32
C MET A 230 26.65 19.76 -9.63
N GLY A 231 26.74 20.92 -10.28
CA GLY A 231 27.48 21.11 -11.52
C GLY A 231 26.71 20.80 -12.81
N ALA A 232 25.39 20.61 -12.73
CA ALA A 232 24.54 20.38 -13.89
C ALA A 232 23.73 21.63 -14.27
N ASP A 233 23.87 22.09 -15.50
CA ASP A 233 23.04 23.15 -16.06
C ASP A 233 21.65 22.65 -16.42
N CYS A 234 20.61 23.33 -15.95
CA CYS A 234 19.24 22.96 -16.24
C CYS A 234 18.65 23.69 -17.45
N ILE A 235 17.77 22.98 -18.16
CA ILE A 235 16.90 23.51 -19.21
C ILE A 235 15.47 23.05 -18.89
N ILE A 236 14.50 23.95 -18.88
CA ILE A 236 13.08 23.60 -18.71
C ILE A 236 12.42 23.49 -20.09
N SER A 237 11.82 22.35 -20.42
CA SER A 237 11.04 22.15 -21.65
C SER A 237 9.55 22.04 -21.38
N GLY A 238 8.73 22.26 -22.41
CA GLY A 238 7.27 22.16 -22.29
C GLY A 238 6.60 23.45 -21.83
N ILE A 239 7.29 24.60 -21.90
CA ILE A 239 6.73 25.91 -21.56
C ILE A 239 5.78 26.36 -22.68
N ARG A 240 4.49 26.08 -22.48
CA ARG A 240 3.39 26.53 -23.36
C ARG A 240 3.00 27.99 -23.06
N PRO A 241 2.34 28.73 -23.96
CA PRO A 241 1.95 30.12 -23.74
C PRO A 241 1.16 30.34 -22.43
N GLN A 242 0.25 29.43 -22.09
CA GLN A 242 -0.53 29.48 -20.84
C GLN A 242 0.37 29.37 -19.60
N ILE A 243 1.31 28.43 -19.58
CA ILE A 243 2.24 28.24 -18.46
C ILE A 243 3.14 29.47 -18.31
N ALA A 244 3.64 30.03 -19.41
CA ALA A 244 4.46 31.24 -19.38
C ALA A 244 3.69 32.43 -18.78
N GLN A 245 2.43 32.63 -19.18
CA GLN A 245 1.58 33.67 -18.61
C GLN A 245 1.35 33.47 -17.11
N THR A 246 1.09 32.22 -16.68
CA THR A 246 0.91 31.90 -15.27
C THR A 246 2.17 32.19 -14.46
N ILE A 247 3.35 31.78 -14.93
CA ILE A 247 4.62 32.04 -14.24
C ILE A 247 4.87 33.56 -14.06
N VAL A 248 4.61 34.35 -15.10
CA VAL A 248 4.73 35.81 -15.05
C VAL A 248 3.70 36.41 -14.08
N HIS A 249 2.45 35.94 -14.12
CA HIS A 249 1.39 36.41 -13.23
C HIS A 249 1.66 36.12 -11.76
N LEU A 250 2.26 34.96 -11.48
CA LEU A 250 2.67 34.55 -10.13
C LEU A 250 3.89 35.33 -9.62
N GLY A 251 4.54 36.14 -10.46
CA GLY A 251 5.74 36.90 -10.10
C GLY A 251 6.95 36.01 -9.81
N VAL A 252 6.99 34.80 -10.37
CA VAL A 252 8.11 33.87 -10.17
C VAL A 252 9.20 34.18 -11.19
N GLU A 253 10.37 34.59 -10.70
CA GLU A 253 11.53 34.84 -11.54
C GLU A 253 12.26 33.53 -11.84
N LEU A 254 12.25 33.10 -13.11
CA LEU A 254 12.99 31.93 -13.56
C LEU A 254 14.51 32.18 -13.72
N GLY A 255 14.99 33.39 -13.41
CA GLY A 255 16.41 33.76 -13.51
C GLY A 255 17.04 33.41 -14.87
N ASP A 256 18.29 32.91 -14.83
CA ASP A 256 19.06 32.49 -16.01
C ASP A 256 18.74 31.06 -16.48
N VAL A 257 17.58 30.50 -16.10
CA VAL A 257 17.21 29.14 -16.50
C VAL A 257 16.73 29.16 -17.95
N ALA A 258 17.40 28.39 -18.81
CA ALA A 258 17.00 28.30 -20.21
C ALA A 258 15.65 27.58 -20.33
N THR A 259 14.72 28.16 -21.08
CA THR A 259 13.40 27.58 -21.34
C THR A 259 13.21 27.28 -22.82
N LYS A 260 12.48 26.20 -23.11
CA LYS A 260 12.09 25.81 -24.47
C LYS A 260 10.65 25.33 -24.52
N ALA A 261 10.03 25.51 -25.69
CA ALA A 261 8.65 25.09 -25.93
C ALA A 261 8.50 23.56 -25.97
N SER A 262 9.52 22.85 -26.47
CA SER A 262 9.51 21.39 -26.62
C SER A 262 10.76 20.72 -26.06
N LEU A 263 10.65 19.44 -25.71
CA LEU A 263 11.78 18.60 -25.31
C LEU A 263 12.83 18.50 -26.43
N ALA A 264 12.40 18.46 -27.70
CA ALA A 264 13.31 18.42 -28.84
C ALA A 264 14.19 19.67 -28.93
N ASP A 265 13.63 20.87 -28.74
CA ASP A 265 14.38 22.13 -28.75
C ASP A 265 15.33 22.24 -27.55
N ALA A 266 14.91 21.73 -26.39
CA ALA A 266 15.75 21.65 -25.20
C ALA A 266 16.93 20.69 -25.41
N PHE A 267 16.69 19.55 -26.03
CA PHE A 267 17.73 18.58 -26.34
C PHE A 267 18.74 19.12 -27.36
N GLN A 268 18.28 19.82 -28.40
CA GLN A 268 19.19 20.50 -29.33
C GLN A 268 20.07 21.55 -28.63
N LEU A 269 19.51 22.29 -27.68
CA LEU A 269 20.30 23.25 -26.88
C LEU A 269 21.29 22.53 -25.96
N ALA A 270 20.89 21.43 -25.33
CA ALA A 270 21.75 20.61 -24.49
C ALA A 270 22.95 20.06 -25.28
N LEU A 271 22.72 19.52 -26.48
CA LEU A 271 23.79 19.05 -27.37
C LEU A 271 24.77 20.18 -27.71
N LYS A 272 24.28 21.37 -28.07
CA LYS A 272 25.15 22.53 -28.34
C LYS A 272 26.02 22.91 -27.15
N ARG A 273 25.48 22.85 -25.92
CA ARG A 273 26.24 23.09 -24.68
C ARG A 273 27.29 22.02 -24.42
N ALA A 274 27.01 20.77 -24.80
CA ALA A 274 27.95 19.67 -24.76
C ALA A 274 28.97 19.69 -25.93
N GLY A 275 28.94 20.69 -26.82
CA GLY A 275 29.81 20.77 -27.99
C GLY A 275 29.44 19.82 -29.14
N LEU A 276 28.20 19.29 -29.13
CA LEU A 276 27.67 18.36 -30.11
C LEU A 276 26.68 19.05 -31.07
N GLU A 277 26.65 18.60 -32.33
CA GLU A 277 25.74 19.13 -33.36
C GLU A 277 25.07 17.98 -34.14
N ILE A 278 23.75 18.04 -34.31
CA ILE A 278 23.02 17.11 -35.18
C ILE A 278 23.10 17.62 -36.61
N ARG A 279 23.72 16.85 -37.51
CA ARG A 279 23.76 17.14 -38.95
C ARG A 279 22.91 16.15 -39.71
N ARG A 280 22.14 16.64 -40.70
CA ARG A 280 21.57 15.75 -41.71
C ARG A 280 22.71 15.26 -42.60
N PRO A 281 22.83 13.95 -42.86
CA PRO A 281 23.73 13.46 -43.89
C PRO A 281 23.42 14.17 -45.21
N ALA A 282 24.45 14.56 -45.95
CA ALA A 282 24.26 15.06 -47.31
C ALA A 282 23.50 14.00 -48.11
N ALA A 283 22.44 14.41 -48.82
CA ALA A 283 21.73 13.51 -49.71
C ALA A 283 22.73 12.97 -50.73
N SER A 284 23.07 11.68 -50.63
CA SER A 284 23.83 11.00 -51.67
C SER A 284 23.06 11.17 -52.97
N ALA A 285 23.64 11.90 -53.92
CA ALA A 285 23.13 11.99 -55.27
C ALA A 285 23.24 10.60 -55.92
N LEU A 286 22.26 9.74 -55.66
CA LEU A 286 21.95 8.59 -56.50
C LEU A 286 21.03 9.11 -57.61
N ALA A 287 21.62 9.89 -58.51
CA ALA A 287 21.02 10.26 -59.78
C ALA A 287 22.12 10.21 -60.84
N GLY A 288 22.03 9.21 -61.71
CA GLY A 288 22.71 9.19 -63.01
C GLY A 288 23.96 8.31 -63.08
N GLU A 289 23.77 7.02 -63.33
CA GLU A 289 24.50 6.37 -64.42
C GLU A 289 23.45 5.58 -65.23
N ASP A 290 23.32 5.98 -66.50
CA ASP A 290 22.56 5.32 -67.57
C ASP A 290 23.15 3.95 -67.91
#